data_AF-A0AAN0IJF3-F1
#
_entry.id   AF-A0AAN0IJF3-F1
#
_cell.length_a   1.000
_cell.length_b   1.000
_cell.length_c   1.000
_cell.angle_alpha   90.00
_cell.angle_beta   90.00
_cell.angle_gamma   90.00
#
_symmetry.space_group_name_H-M   'P 1'
#
loop_
_entity.id
_entity.type
_entity.pdbx_description
1 polymer ?
#
loop_
_entity_poly.entity_id
_entity_poly.type
_entity_poly.pdbx_seq_one_letter_code
_entity_poly.pdbx_strand_id
1 'polypeptide(L)'
;MLANVEENNSVSRALTRLSEVEEKVESLHSEQSNVDLYVFGETIRDYVALLGSLRETFNQRVKNYGVWTNAQKTLQSKRDSEAKMQTTGKTDKLPIVQAEIKDWEQKEKDAEKAFNKCSKVLKREVERFETVRTKEFKAKFLEHLEALMHMQEELIRLWEGYLPDVQAIEAES
;
A
#
# COMPACT_ATOMS: atom_id res chain seq x y z
N MET A 1 45.44 5.64 -14.94
CA MET A 1 45.08 6.53 -13.81
C MET A 1 45.99 7.74 -13.86
N LEU A 2 45.47 8.94 -13.62
CA LEU A 2 46.27 10.19 -13.60
C LEU A 2 47.41 10.10 -12.57
N ALA A 3 47.21 9.38 -11.47
CA ALA A 3 48.23 9.08 -10.46
C ALA A 3 49.53 8.47 -11.04
N ASN A 4 49.44 7.66 -12.10
CA ASN A 4 50.60 6.98 -12.69
C ASN A 4 51.47 7.89 -13.56
N VAL A 5 50.99 9.09 -13.87
CA VAL A 5 51.67 10.08 -14.72
C VAL A 5 52.11 11.30 -13.89
N GLU A 6 51.72 11.35 -12.62
CA GLU A 6 52.05 12.43 -11.69
C GLU A 6 53.44 12.23 -11.09
N GLU A 7 54.29 13.26 -11.18
CA GLU A 7 55.67 13.21 -10.68
C GLU A 7 55.74 13.55 -9.19
N ASN A 8 54.79 14.33 -8.68
CA ASN A 8 54.70 14.62 -7.26
C ASN A 8 54.13 13.40 -6.50
N ASN A 9 54.94 12.81 -5.62
CA ASN A 9 54.57 11.63 -4.83
C ASN A 9 53.34 11.86 -3.93
N SER A 10 53.17 13.03 -3.31
CA SER A 10 51.98 13.29 -2.47
C SER A 10 50.71 13.39 -3.31
N VAL A 11 50.79 14.06 -4.46
CA VAL A 11 49.68 14.18 -5.41
C VAL A 11 49.34 12.81 -6.03
N SER A 12 50.34 12.03 -6.45
CA SER A 12 50.14 10.67 -6.98
C SER A 12 49.47 9.75 -5.96
N ARG A 13 49.91 9.79 -4.70
CA ARG A 13 49.30 9.04 -3.60
C ARG A 13 47.87 9.48 -3.33
N ALA A 14 47.62 10.79 -3.25
CA ALA A 14 46.28 11.32 -3.03
C ALA A 14 45.32 10.93 -4.17
N LEU A 15 45.75 10.99 -5.43
CA LEU A 15 44.95 10.55 -6.58
C LEU A 15 44.62 9.04 -6.53
N THR A 16 45.57 8.22 -6.08
CA THR A 16 45.32 6.78 -5.89
C THR A 16 44.31 6.54 -4.77
N ARG A 17 44.49 7.20 -3.63
CA ARG A 17 43.58 7.11 -2.48
C ARG A 17 42.19 7.64 -2.80
N LEU A 18 42.08 8.72 -3.56
CA LEU A 18 40.82 9.23 -4.08
C LEU A 18 40.12 8.18 -4.94
N SER A 19 40.86 7.50 -5.82
CA SER A 19 40.29 6.42 -6.65
C SER A 19 39.73 5.29 -5.78
N GLU A 20 40.45 4.86 -4.74
CA GLU A 20 39.97 3.85 -3.79
C GLU A 20 38.72 4.30 -3.00
N VAL A 21 38.66 5.58 -2.62
CA VAL A 21 37.52 6.17 -1.91
C VAL A 21 36.31 6.20 -2.83
N GLU A 22 36.46 6.68 -4.06
CA GLU A 22 35.38 6.75 -5.06
C GLU A 22 34.84 5.35 -5.40
N GLU A 23 35.69 4.33 -5.55
CA GLU A 23 35.24 2.93 -5.75
C GLU A 23 34.38 2.44 -4.58
N LYS A 24 34.75 2.77 -3.34
CA LYS A 24 33.95 2.42 -2.14
C LYS A 24 32.65 3.20 -2.06
N VAL A 25 32.68 4.48 -2.40
CA VAL A 25 31.48 5.35 -2.46
C VAL A 25 30.51 4.82 -3.52
N GLU A 26 31.00 4.41 -4.69
CA GLU A 26 30.18 3.79 -5.73
C GLU A 26 29.50 2.52 -5.21
N SER A 27 30.26 1.62 -4.56
CA SER A 27 29.72 0.40 -3.97
C SER A 27 28.64 0.70 -2.93
N LEU A 28 28.87 1.71 -2.07
CA LEU A 28 27.94 2.11 -1.02
C LEU A 28 26.64 2.69 -1.61
N HIS A 29 26.73 3.54 -2.63
CA HIS A 29 25.56 4.05 -3.34
C HIS A 29 24.79 2.94 -4.06
N SER A 30 25.49 1.95 -4.61
CA SER A 30 24.85 0.78 -5.22
C SER A 30 24.04 -0.01 -4.18
N GLU A 31 24.60 -0.26 -3.00
CA GLU A 31 23.90 -0.90 -1.90
C GLU A 31 22.69 -0.09 -1.44
N GLN A 32 22.85 1.22 -1.26
CA GLN A 32 21.75 2.13 -0.93
C GLN A 32 20.61 2.05 -1.93
N SER A 33 20.92 2.13 -3.22
CA SER A 33 19.92 2.04 -4.28
C SER A 33 19.14 0.71 -4.22
N ASN A 34 19.82 -0.40 -3.92
CA ASN A 34 19.16 -1.69 -3.76
C ASN A 34 18.23 -1.72 -2.54
N VAL A 35 18.67 -1.19 -1.39
CA VAL A 35 17.83 -1.10 -0.19
C VAL A 35 16.59 -0.25 -0.46
N ASP A 36 16.75 0.90 -1.10
CA ASP A 36 15.65 1.81 -1.43
C ASP A 36 14.63 1.14 -2.36
N LEU A 37 15.10 0.47 -3.41
CA LEU A 37 14.23 -0.13 -4.43
C LEU A 37 13.47 -1.36 -3.91
N TYR A 38 14.19 -2.28 -3.25
CA TYR A 38 13.69 -3.61 -2.92
C TYR A 38 13.07 -3.69 -1.53
N VAL A 39 13.56 -2.91 -0.56
CA VAL A 39 13.01 -2.94 0.80
C VAL A 39 11.92 -1.90 0.92
N PHE A 40 12.25 -0.63 0.70
CA PHE A 40 11.30 0.44 0.92
C PHE A 40 10.26 0.54 -0.21
N GLY A 41 10.71 0.48 -1.47
CA GLY A 41 9.87 0.54 -2.65
C GLY A 41 8.79 -0.55 -2.67
N GLU A 42 9.16 -1.82 -2.43
CA GLU A 42 8.19 -2.92 -2.37
C GLU A 42 7.22 -2.76 -1.19
N THR A 43 7.72 -2.36 -0.01
CA THR A 43 6.85 -2.14 1.16
C THR A 43 5.78 -1.08 0.89
N ILE A 44 6.14 0.02 0.23
CA ILE A 44 5.16 1.04 -0.19
C ILE A 44 4.17 0.46 -1.20
N ARG A 45 4.65 -0.26 -2.22
CA ARG A 45 3.79 -0.86 -3.25
C ARG A 45 2.73 -1.77 -2.64
N ASP A 46 3.14 -2.65 -1.73
CA ASP A 46 2.25 -3.57 -1.02
C ASP A 46 1.21 -2.81 -0.19
N TYR A 47 1.62 -1.75 0.50
CA TYR A 47 0.71 -0.94 1.32
C TYR A 47 -0.33 -0.21 0.46
N VAL A 48 0.08 0.36 -0.67
CA VAL A 48 -0.82 1.00 -1.64
C VAL A 48 -1.80 -0.03 -2.23
N ALA A 49 -1.33 -1.22 -2.58
CA ALA A 49 -2.18 -2.30 -3.09
C ALA A 49 -3.22 -2.75 -2.05
N LEU A 50 -2.84 -2.82 -0.78
CA LEU A 50 -3.74 -3.16 0.31
C LEU A 50 -4.83 -2.08 0.51
N LEU A 51 -4.44 -0.80 0.49
CA LEU A 51 -5.39 0.32 0.52
C LEU A 51 -6.37 0.27 -0.67
N GLY A 52 -5.87 -0.07 -1.86
CA GLY A 52 -6.70 -0.31 -3.04
C GLY A 52 -7.74 -1.41 -2.83
N SER A 53 -7.33 -2.53 -2.21
CA SER A 53 -8.21 -3.66 -1.89
C SER A 53 -9.30 -3.30 -0.87
N LEU A 54 -8.94 -2.51 0.14
CA LEU A 54 -9.89 -1.95 1.11
C LEU A 54 -10.92 -1.05 0.43
N ARG A 55 -10.47 -0.15 -0.45
CA ARG A 55 -11.35 0.72 -1.23
C ARG A 55 -12.33 -0.08 -2.10
N GLU A 56 -11.87 -1.13 -2.77
CA GLU A 56 -12.78 -1.95 -3.58
C GLU A 56 -13.80 -2.72 -2.71
N THR A 57 -13.40 -3.14 -1.51
CA THR A 57 -14.33 -3.75 -0.55
C THR A 57 -15.41 -2.75 -0.09
N PHE A 58 -15.06 -1.48 0.12
CA PHE A 58 -16.04 -0.41 0.36
C PHE A 58 -17.00 -0.24 -0.82
N ASN A 59 -16.48 -0.17 -2.05
CA ASN A 59 -17.30 -0.07 -3.26
C ASN A 59 -18.28 -1.24 -3.39
N GLN A 60 -17.81 -2.46 -3.12
CA GLN A 60 -18.64 -3.65 -3.18
C GLN A 60 -19.73 -3.63 -2.11
N ARG A 61 -19.45 -3.11 -0.91
CA ARG A 61 -20.47 -2.91 0.13
C ARG A 61 -21.56 -1.94 -0.32
N VAL A 62 -21.19 -0.84 -0.95
CA VAL A 62 -22.15 0.14 -1.50
C VAL A 62 -23.01 -0.49 -2.59
N LYS A 63 -22.42 -1.26 -3.51
CA LYS A 63 -23.15 -2.01 -4.53
C LYS A 63 -24.16 -2.98 -3.90
N ASN A 64 -23.72 -3.80 -2.92
CA ASN A 64 -24.59 -4.76 -2.23
C ASN A 64 -25.74 -4.06 -1.49
N TYR A 65 -25.47 -2.90 -0.87
CA TYR A 65 -26.51 -2.09 -0.23
C TYR A 65 -27.56 -1.60 -1.23
N GLY A 66 -27.12 -1.15 -2.41
CA GLY A 66 -28.02 -0.77 -3.51
C GLY A 66 -28.91 -1.94 -3.95
N VAL A 67 -28.34 -3.13 -4.12
CA VAL A 67 -29.11 -4.34 -4.47
C VAL A 67 -30.15 -4.66 -3.39
N TRP A 68 -29.75 -4.67 -2.12
CA TRP A 68 -30.64 -4.96 -1.01
C TRP A 68 -31.80 -3.96 -0.89
N THR A 69 -31.50 -2.66 -0.89
CA THR A 69 -32.52 -1.62 -0.79
C THR A 69 -33.48 -1.60 -1.99
N ASN A 70 -32.99 -1.92 -3.19
CA ASN A 70 -33.85 -2.07 -4.36
C ASN A 70 -34.78 -3.28 -4.22
N ALA A 71 -34.28 -4.44 -3.76
CA ALA A 71 -35.11 -5.61 -3.50
C ALA A 71 -36.19 -5.32 -2.45
N GLN A 72 -35.85 -4.59 -1.38
CA GLN A 72 -36.78 -4.17 -0.34
C GLN A 72 -37.90 -3.25 -0.89
N LYS A 73 -37.55 -2.27 -1.74
CA LYS A 73 -38.53 -1.39 -2.41
C LYS A 73 -39.45 -2.17 -3.34
N THR A 74 -38.91 -3.08 -4.15
CA THR A 74 -39.71 -3.91 -5.06
C THR A 74 -40.66 -4.82 -4.29
N LEU A 75 -40.19 -5.47 -3.22
CA LEU A 75 -41.01 -6.30 -2.34
C LEU A 75 -42.15 -5.48 -1.72
N GLN A 76 -41.87 -4.27 -1.22
CA GLN A 76 -42.89 -3.39 -0.67
C GLN A 76 -43.95 -3.03 -1.71
N SER A 77 -43.55 -2.65 -2.92
CA SER A 77 -44.49 -2.34 -4.01
C SER A 77 -45.38 -3.53 -4.37
N LYS A 78 -44.87 -4.77 -4.33
CA LYS A 78 -45.67 -5.98 -4.56
C LYS A 78 -46.67 -6.24 -3.45
N ARG A 79 -46.28 -6.05 -2.17
CA ARG A 79 -47.19 -6.14 -1.02
C ARG A 79 -48.30 -5.09 -1.08
N ASP A 80 -47.97 -3.85 -1.46
CA ASP A 80 -48.97 -2.79 -1.65
C ASP A 80 -49.95 -3.15 -2.78
N SER A 81 -49.45 -3.76 -3.86
CA SER A 81 -50.30 -4.22 -4.97
C SER A 81 -51.23 -5.37 -4.54
N GLU A 82 -50.76 -6.30 -3.72
CA GLU A 82 -51.58 -7.39 -3.16
C GLU A 82 -52.71 -6.81 -2.30
N ALA A 83 -52.39 -5.92 -1.36
CA ALA A 83 -53.38 -5.27 -0.49
C ALA A 83 -54.46 -4.53 -1.31
N LYS A 84 -54.07 -3.89 -2.42
CA LYS A 84 -54.98 -3.20 -3.33
C LYS A 84 -55.88 -4.17 -4.11
N MET A 85 -55.38 -5.34 -4.51
CA MET A 85 -56.20 -6.37 -5.18
C MET A 85 -57.21 -7.00 -4.22
N GLN A 86 -56.82 -7.26 -2.98
CA GLN A 86 -57.71 -7.78 -1.94
C GLN A 86 -58.86 -6.81 -1.64
N THR A 87 -58.56 -5.51 -1.50
CA THR A 87 -59.59 -4.47 -1.25
C THR A 87 -60.52 -4.22 -2.44
N THR A 88 -60.05 -4.40 -3.68
CA THR A 88 -60.87 -4.23 -4.90
C THR A 88 -61.59 -5.49 -5.36
N GLY A 89 -61.44 -6.62 -4.65
CA GLY A 89 -62.09 -7.89 -4.97
C GLY A 89 -61.58 -8.58 -6.25
N LYS A 90 -60.42 -8.17 -6.78
CA LYS A 90 -59.82 -8.75 -7.99
C LYS A 90 -58.95 -9.95 -7.66
N THR A 91 -59.54 -11.13 -7.57
CA THR A 91 -58.88 -12.35 -7.08
C THR A 91 -58.12 -13.16 -8.15
N ASP A 92 -58.42 -12.97 -9.44
CA ASP A 92 -57.88 -13.80 -10.53
C ASP A 92 -56.35 -13.81 -10.63
N LYS A 93 -55.69 -12.70 -10.26
CA LYS A 93 -54.22 -12.55 -10.29
C LYS A 93 -53.55 -12.64 -8.93
N LEU A 94 -54.32 -12.78 -7.85
CA LEU A 94 -53.81 -12.77 -6.49
C LEU A 94 -52.77 -13.89 -6.22
N PRO A 95 -53.00 -15.15 -6.66
CA PRO A 95 -52.02 -16.22 -6.45
C PRO A 95 -50.67 -15.95 -7.13
N ILE A 96 -50.68 -15.27 -8.29
CA ILE A 96 -49.47 -14.89 -9.03
C ILE A 96 -48.68 -13.86 -8.24
N VAL A 97 -49.34 -12.81 -7.74
CA VAL A 97 -48.68 -11.77 -6.94
C VAL A 97 -48.11 -12.35 -5.64
N GLN A 98 -48.82 -13.27 -5.00
CA GLN A 98 -48.34 -13.96 -3.79
C GLN A 98 -47.10 -14.83 -4.05
N ALA A 99 -47.04 -15.51 -5.19
CA ALA A 99 -45.85 -16.25 -5.59
C ALA A 99 -44.66 -15.30 -5.83
N GLU A 100 -44.87 -14.19 -6.54
CA GLU A 100 -43.83 -13.17 -6.75
C GLU A 100 -43.34 -12.57 -5.43
N ILE A 101 -44.23 -12.31 -4.46
CA ILE A 101 -43.86 -11.82 -3.13
C ILE A 101 -42.89 -12.79 -2.46
N LYS A 102 -43.19 -14.10 -2.44
CA LYS A 102 -42.30 -15.11 -1.84
C LYS A 102 -40.92 -15.13 -2.50
N ASP A 103 -40.88 -15.04 -3.83
CA ASP A 103 -39.61 -14.97 -4.57
C ASP A 103 -38.81 -13.72 -4.22
N TRP A 104 -39.48 -12.57 -4.08
CA TRP A 104 -38.83 -11.31 -3.70
C TRP A 104 -38.41 -11.25 -2.24
N GLU A 105 -39.13 -11.92 -1.33
CA GLU A 105 -38.71 -12.10 0.07
C GLU A 105 -37.40 -12.88 0.14
N GLN A 106 -37.29 -13.97 -0.63
CA GLN A 106 -36.05 -14.73 -0.67
C GLN A 106 -34.89 -13.90 -1.27
N LYS A 107 -35.14 -13.15 -2.36
CA LYS A 107 -34.14 -12.25 -2.96
C LYS A 107 -33.67 -11.14 -2.02
N GLU A 108 -34.59 -10.53 -1.27
CA GLU A 108 -34.28 -9.48 -0.30
C GLU A 108 -33.40 -10.03 0.83
N LYS A 109 -33.76 -11.20 1.36
CA LYS A 109 -33.00 -11.89 2.40
C LYS A 109 -31.59 -12.29 1.93
N ASP A 110 -31.46 -12.79 0.71
CA ASP A 110 -30.15 -13.15 0.15
C ASP A 110 -29.27 -11.91 -0.09
N ALA A 111 -29.87 -10.80 -0.56
CA ALA A 111 -29.18 -9.53 -0.72
C ALA A 111 -28.74 -8.93 0.62
N GLU A 112 -29.58 -8.97 1.65
CA GLU A 112 -29.24 -8.57 3.02
C GLU A 112 -28.05 -9.38 3.54
N LYS A 113 -28.08 -10.71 3.37
CA LYS A 113 -27.00 -11.60 3.79
C LYS A 113 -25.69 -11.26 3.08
N ALA A 114 -25.72 -10.94 1.78
CA ALA A 114 -24.54 -10.52 1.03
C ALA A 114 -23.98 -9.17 1.52
N PHE A 115 -24.84 -8.19 1.80
CA PHE A 115 -24.45 -6.91 2.39
C PHE A 115 -23.81 -7.08 3.77
N ASN A 116 -24.44 -7.88 4.64
CA ASN A 116 -23.94 -8.14 5.98
C ASN A 116 -22.61 -8.91 5.97
N LYS A 117 -22.45 -9.88 5.07
CA LYS A 117 -21.17 -10.58 4.88
C LYS A 117 -20.06 -9.62 4.47
N CYS A 118 -20.32 -8.76 3.47
CA CYS A 118 -19.35 -7.76 3.02
C CYS A 118 -18.99 -6.77 4.13
N SER A 119 -19.99 -6.29 4.88
CA SER A 119 -19.77 -5.38 6.02
C SER A 119 -18.91 -5.99 7.13
N LYS A 120 -19.08 -7.28 7.43
CA LYS A 120 -18.25 -8.00 8.40
C LYS A 120 -16.79 -8.14 7.94
N VAL A 121 -16.57 -8.47 6.67
CA VAL A 121 -15.22 -8.54 6.09
C VAL A 121 -14.56 -7.17 6.12
N LEU A 122 -15.27 -6.13 5.68
CA LEU A 122 -14.77 -4.76 5.66
C LEU A 122 -14.33 -4.30 7.06
N LYS A 123 -15.17 -4.51 8.08
CA LYS A 123 -14.84 -4.14 9.46
C LYS A 123 -13.56 -4.82 9.94
N ARG A 124 -13.42 -6.12 9.68
CA ARG A 124 -12.21 -6.88 10.04
C ARG A 124 -10.96 -6.35 9.33
N GLU A 125 -11.06 -6.05 8.03
CA GLU A 125 -9.90 -5.55 7.28
C GLU A 125 -9.50 -4.13 7.71
N VAL A 126 -10.46 -3.26 8.04
CA VAL A 126 -10.18 -1.94 8.61
C VAL A 126 -9.47 -2.07 9.97
N GLU A 127 -10.01 -2.88 10.88
CA GLU A 127 -9.39 -3.11 12.20
C GLU A 127 -7.97 -3.68 12.08
N ARG A 128 -7.77 -4.65 11.18
CA ARG A 128 -6.44 -5.23 10.90
C ARG A 128 -5.49 -4.18 10.32
N PHE A 129 -5.97 -3.34 9.42
CA PHE A 129 -5.17 -2.28 8.81
C PHE A 129 -4.68 -1.28 9.87
N GLU A 130 -5.58 -0.80 10.73
CA GLU A 130 -5.27 0.15 11.79
C GLU A 130 -4.31 -0.43 12.84
N THR A 131 -4.53 -1.68 13.25
CA THR A 131 -3.82 -2.27 14.40
C THR A 131 -2.49 -2.93 14.04
N VAL A 132 -2.39 -3.53 12.86
CA VAL A 132 -1.23 -4.33 12.44
C VAL A 132 -0.44 -3.60 11.35
N ARG A 133 -1.10 -3.23 10.25
CA ARG A 133 -0.41 -2.75 9.04
C ARG A 133 0.25 -1.40 9.23
N THR A 134 -0.39 -0.48 9.96
CA THR A 134 0.23 0.81 10.33
C THR A 134 1.51 0.62 11.14
N LYS A 135 1.54 -0.37 12.04
CA LYS A 135 2.72 -0.66 12.87
C LYS A 135 3.83 -1.30 12.06
N GLU A 136 3.50 -2.26 11.19
CA GLU A 136 4.45 -2.87 10.27
C GLU A 136 5.09 -1.83 9.34
N PHE A 137 4.28 -0.93 8.77
CA PHE A 137 4.77 0.15 7.93
C PHE A 137 5.73 1.07 8.70
N LYS A 138 5.35 1.48 9.92
CA LYS A 138 6.22 2.30 10.77
C LYS A 138 7.54 1.60 11.07
N ALA A 139 7.51 0.31 11.42
CA ALA A 139 8.73 -0.46 11.71
C ALA A 139 9.65 -0.53 10.48
N LYS A 140 9.09 -0.82 9.30
CA LYS A 140 9.87 -0.86 8.05
C LYS A 140 10.41 0.49 7.62
N PHE A 141 9.65 1.56 7.86
CA PHE A 141 10.13 2.92 7.61
C PHE A 141 11.31 3.28 8.53
N LEU A 142 11.25 2.90 9.81
CA LEU A 142 12.35 3.13 10.75
C LEU A 142 13.60 2.33 10.36
N GLU A 143 13.45 1.04 10.03
CA GLU A 143 14.55 0.19 9.56
C GLU A 143 15.24 0.78 8.31
N HIS A 144 14.46 1.34 7.39
CA HIS A 144 15.00 2.03 6.22
C HIS A 144 15.75 3.32 6.59
N LEU A 145 15.22 4.14 7.51
CA LEU A 145 15.91 5.35 7.97
C LEU A 145 17.22 5.02 8.71
N GLU A 146 17.25 3.95 9.49
CA GLU A 146 18.45 3.47 10.17
C GLU A 146 19.51 3.02 9.15
N ALA A 147 19.10 2.28 8.11
CA ALA A 147 19.99 1.89 7.02
C ALA A 147 20.58 3.11 6.27
N LEU A 148 19.75 4.11 5.95
CA LEU A 148 20.20 5.37 5.33
C LEU A 148 21.19 6.11 6.21
N MET A 149 20.94 6.18 7.52
CA MET A 149 21.84 6.82 8.47
C MET A 149 23.20 6.12 8.50
N HIS A 150 23.22 4.79 8.57
CA HIS A 150 24.47 4.02 8.55
C HIS A 150 25.26 4.20 7.26
N MET A 151 24.59 4.24 6.11
CA MET A 151 25.25 4.52 4.83
C MET A 151 25.87 5.92 4.83
N GLN A 152 25.16 6.92 5.36
CA GLN A 152 25.69 8.28 5.46
C GLN A 152 26.88 8.38 6.44
N GLU A 153 26.83 7.68 7.58
CA GLU A 153 27.94 7.61 8.53
C GLU A 153 29.19 7.00 7.88
N GLU A 154 29.04 5.94 7.09
CA GLU A 154 30.16 5.31 6.42
C GLU A 154 30.73 6.19 5.30
N LEU A 155 29.87 6.89 4.55
CA LEU A 155 30.29 7.90 3.58
C LEU A 155 31.15 8.99 4.24
N ILE A 156 30.71 9.51 5.39
CA ILE A 156 31.48 10.51 6.15
C ILE A 156 32.84 9.94 6.55
N ARG A 157 32.90 8.71 7.08
CA ARG A 157 34.16 8.06 7.47
C ARG A 157 35.13 7.88 6.31
N LEU A 158 34.62 7.51 5.12
CA LEU A 158 35.46 7.38 3.92
C LEU A 158 36.11 8.72 3.56
N TRP A 159 35.34 9.81 3.58
CA TRP A 159 35.86 11.15 3.28
C TRP A 159 36.77 11.70 4.37
N GLU A 160 36.43 11.52 5.65
CA GLU A 160 37.30 11.89 6.77
C GLU A 160 38.62 11.13 6.74
N GLY A 161 38.60 9.85 6.37
CA GLY A 161 39.80 9.03 6.20
C GLY A 161 40.68 9.45 5.03
N TYR A 162 40.12 10.16 4.04
CA TYR A 162 40.85 10.72 2.90
C TYR A 162 41.46 12.10 3.18
N LEU A 163 40.85 12.88 4.08
CA LEU A 163 41.28 14.25 4.40
C LEU A 163 42.80 14.39 4.70
N PRO A 164 43.47 13.47 5.42
CA PRO A 164 44.91 13.57 5.67
C PRO A 164 45.75 13.48 4.39
N ASP A 165 45.34 12.70 3.40
CA ASP A 165 46.05 12.57 2.13
C ASP A 165 45.95 13.88 1.32
N VAL A 166 44.85 14.64 1.46
CA VAL A 166 44.70 15.98 0.85
C VAL A 166 45.55 17.03 1.58
N GLN A 167 45.54 17.02 2.92
CA GLN A 167 46.34 17.94 3.73
C GLN A 167 47.84 17.76 3.50
N ALA A 168 48.28 16.54 3.20
CA ALA A 168 49.68 16.25 2.84
C ALA A 168 50.12 16.96 1.56
N ILE A 169 49.22 17.18 0.60
CA ILE A 169 49.52 17.94 -0.63
C ILE A 169 49.72 19.43 -0.29
N GLU A 170 48.84 20.01 0.52
CA GLU A 170 48.92 21.42 0.94
C GLU A 170 50.18 21.71 1.76
N ALA A 171 50.66 20.73 2.53
CA ALA A 171 51.89 20.86 3.30
C ALA A 171 53.18 20.83 2.44
N GLU A 172 53.09 20.31 1.21
CA GLU A 172 54.22 20.21 0.26
C GLU A 172 54.21 21.31 -0.83
N SER A 173 53.15 22.14 -0.88
CA SER A 173 53.01 23.29 -1.80
C SER A 173 53.53 24.60 -1.21
#